data_AF-A0A7R8W8I0-F1
#
_entry.id   AF-A0A7R8W8I0-F1
#
_cell.length_a   1.000
_cell.length_b   1.000
_cell.length_c   1.000
_cell.angle_alpha   90.00
_cell.angle_beta   90.00
_cell.angle_gamma   90.00
#
_symmetry.space_group_name_H-M   'P 1'
#
loop_
_entity.id
_entity.type
_entity.pdbx_description
1 polymer ?
#
loop_
_entity_poly.entity_id
_entity_poly.type
_entity_poly.pdbx_seq_one_letter_code
_entity_poly.pdbx_strand_id
1 'polypeptide(L)'
;MRLITAAFHTTPTMAMEMALGFESVDIKVAMEAVNAAIRLKNEGMWRDKVKRGHGSSHGRLCEDLIRGIAGLNKEADWISPSGIERKRYRIIIQDRQRAMAEEASTEEAKMYTDGSRMGNKTGMGFLIQVPGEEEVEVSVPLGETPTVYQAEVGAITYGAVETIIRGIPRGMSLTIFSDNQACLKALERTSTRSKMIEECHLTLNRLARERMVTLRWIPGHQGVEGNERADDLAKQGAWGQKGEDDPDLPVSRQWLKRRIKEWGWKSFKKRWKESRGMRQSKLSLGAEGRKDREHLLQMDRKTLRQVFTVITGHGNIGKHLKTMGVIRDSLCPKCGAGEETVGHYLGRCGAYALKRFECFNRGQIREDEIIKQNDLGKDWSGANGSLNSSLDTNSDKGACGFSYHHRNGIPSLVHYDLPKKLAEADATNPMLSNGKGDTDSCSESNVYQSIEDLKKNTYETVKVIQKNVESDVKEEDGDHYDRLDHNRPKTEMSSNYQHVTTTPQATSSPAATTVITIPGNSTAAEELT
;
A
#
# COMPACT_ATOMS: atom_id res chain seq x y z
N MET A 1 4.53 -23.06 -9.06
CA MET A 1 4.06 -24.15 -8.17
C MET A 1 4.95 -25.39 -8.22
N ARG A 2 4.82 -26.36 -9.14
CA ARG A 2 5.58 -27.64 -9.10
C ARG A 2 7.11 -27.51 -8.91
N LEU A 3 7.74 -26.50 -9.51
CA LEU A 3 9.18 -26.22 -9.30
C LEU A 3 9.53 -25.90 -7.85
N ILE A 4 8.65 -25.22 -7.13
CA ILE A 4 8.78 -24.85 -5.71
C ILE A 4 8.51 -26.08 -4.84
N THR A 5 7.32 -26.69 -4.98
CA THR A 5 6.81 -27.74 -4.08
C THR A 5 7.48 -29.11 -4.26
N ALA A 6 8.20 -29.32 -5.36
CA ALA A 6 8.73 -30.62 -5.81
C ALA A 6 7.66 -31.74 -5.93
N ALA A 7 6.37 -31.39 -5.90
CA ALA A 7 5.24 -32.30 -5.87
C ALA A 7 5.02 -33.05 -7.21
N PHE A 8 4.17 -34.07 -7.18
CA PHE A 8 3.87 -34.91 -8.34
C PHE A 8 3.20 -34.10 -9.46
N HIS A 9 3.35 -34.55 -10.71
CA HIS A 9 2.77 -33.85 -11.86
C HIS A 9 1.23 -33.84 -11.81
N THR A 10 0.62 -34.86 -11.22
CA THR A 10 -0.83 -34.95 -10.97
C THR A 10 -1.33 -34.04 -9.85
N THR A 11 -0.45 -33.46 -9.01
CA THR A 11 -0.86 -32.64 -7.86
C THR A 11 -1.62 -31.39 -8.32
N PRO A 12 -2.86 -31.16 -7.84
CA PRO A 12 -3.69 -30.01 -8.27
C PRO A 12 -3.05 -28.67 -7.93
N THR A 13 -2.98 -27.76 -8.91
CA THR A 13 -2.35 -26.44 -8.74
C THR A 13 -2.99 -25.63 -7.62
N MET A 14 -4.32 -25.64 -7.52
CA MET A 14 -5.07 -24.92 -6.48
C MET A 14 -4.74 -25.39 -5.05
N ALA A 15 -4.40 -26.66 -4.87
CA ALA A 15 -3.96 -27.18 -3.57
C ALA A 15 -2.53 -26.72 -3.21
N MET A 16 -1.66 -26.53 -4.21
CA MET A 16 -0.32 -25.96 -4.01
C MET A 16 -0.38 -24.44 -3.76
N GLU A 17 -1.26 -23.73 -4.48
CA GLU A 17 -1.56 -22.31 -4.27
C GLU A 17 -2.08 -22.07 -2.84
N MET A 18 -3.09 -22.84 -2.41
CA MET A 18 -3.68 -22.72 -1.08
C MET A 18 -2.74 -23.13 0.07
N ALA A 19 -1.84 -24.09 -0.15
CA ALA A 19 -0.86 -24.50 0.85
C ALA A 19 0.26 -23.45 1.06
N LEU A 20 0.66 -22.76 -0.02
CA LEU A 20 1.71 -21.74 0.03
C LEU A 20 1.18 -20.31 0.23
N GLY A 21 -0.14 -20.10 0.22
CA GLY A 21 -0.78 -18.79 0.39
C GLY A 21 -0.67 -17.88 -0.84
N PHE A 22 -0.62 -18.46 -2.04
CA PHE A 22 -0.65 -17.71 -3.30
C PHE A 22 -2.08 -17.64 -3.88
N GLU A 23 -2.47 -16.50 -4.43
CA GLU A 23 -3.65 -16.41 -5.30
C GLU A 23 -3.38 -17.15 -6.63
N SER A 24 -4.42 -17.70 -7.27
CA SER A 24 -4.28 -18.31 -8.61
C SER A 24 -3.91 -17.26 -9.66
N VAL A 25 -3.19 -17.68 -10.71
CA VAL A 25 -2.54 -16.79 -11.69
C VAL A 25 -3.51 -15.80 -12.34
N ASP A 26 -4.73 -16.21 -12.65
CA ASP A 26 -5.77 -15.35 -13.22
C ASP A 26 -6.25 -14.24 -12.26
N ILE A 27 -6.40 -14.56 -10.98
CA ILE A 27 -6.74 -13.60 -9.92
C ILE A 27 -5.57 -12.64 -9.73
N LYS A 28 -4.33 -13.14 -9.73
CA LYS A 28 -3.13 -12.31 -9.65
C LYS A 28 -2.98 -11.36 -10.84
N VAL A 29 -3.29 -11.81 -12.06
CA VAL A 29 -3.34 -10.95 -13.26
C VAL A 29 -4.42 -9.88 -13.12
N ALA A 30 -5.63 -10.23 -12.65
CA ALA A 30 -6.68 -9.25 -12.38
C ALA A 30 -6.28 -8.21 -11.32
N MET A 31 -5.59 -8.64 -10.25
CA MET A 31 -5.05 -7.73 -9.22
C MET A 31 -4.05 -6.73 -9.79
N GLU A 32 -3.10 -7.16 -10.63
CA GLU A 32 -2.13 -6.24 -11.25
C GLU A 32 -2.77 -5.35 -12.32
N ALA A 33 -3.76 -5.87 -13.07
CA ALA A 33 -4.52 -5.08 -14.04
C ALA A 33 -5.33 -3.96 -13.36
N VAL A 34 -6.00 -4.24 -12.24
CA VAL A 34 -6.71 -3.22 -11.45
C VAL A 34 -5.74 -2.22 -10.82
N ASN A 35 -4.59 -2.65 -10.30
CA ASN A 35 -3.54 -1.74 -9.81
C ASN A 35 -3.01 -0.80 -10.92
N ALA A 36 -2.87 -1.29 -12.15
CA ALA A 36 -2.46 -0.48 -13.30
C ALA A 36 -3.59 0.46 -13.76
N ALA A 37 -4.83 0.00 -13.79
CA ALA A 37 -5.99 0.78 -14.17
C ALA A 37 -6.23 1.97 -13.23
N ILE A 38 -6.17 1.74 -11.91
CA ILE A 38 -6.30 2.84 -10.91
C ILE A 38 -5.19 3.86 -11.07
N ARG A 39 -3.92 3.41 -11.21
CA ARG A 39 -2.80 4.33 -11.46
C ARG A 39 -3.05 5.22 -12.69
N LEU A 40 -3.43 4.61 -13.81
CA LEU A 40 -3.73 5.34 -15.05
C LEU A 40 -4.96 6.27 -14.93
N LYS A 41 -5.94 5.95 -14.06
CA LYS A 41 -7.07 6.84 -13.77
C LYS A 41 -6.62 8.09 -13.01
N ASN A 42 -5.82 7.92 -11.96
CA ASN A 42 -5.29 9.03 -11.17
C ASN A 42 -4.36 9.93 -11.99
N GLU A 43 -3.57 9.34 -12.89
CA GLU A 43 -2.67 10.04 -13.82
C GLU A 43 -3.42 10.66 -15.03
N GLY A 44 -4.76 10.59 -15.10
CA GLY A 44 -5.58 11.10 -16.21
C GLY A 44 -5.45 10.33 -17.54
N MET A 45 -4.59 9.30 -17.59
CA MET A 45 -4.23 8.55 -18.80
C MET A 45 -5.20 7.40 -19.16
N TRP A 46 -6.15 7.07 -18.28
CA TRP A 46 -7.12 6.00 -18.52
C TRP A 46 -8.15 6.39 -19.58
N ARG A 47 -7.88 6.00 -20.83
CA ARG A 47 -8.77 6.24 -21.96
C ARG A 47 -10.03 5.36 -21.87
N ASP A 48 -11.10 5.93 -21.32
CA ASP A 48 -12.46 5.37 -21.40
C ASP A 48 -12.88 5.23 -22.88
N LYS A 49 -12.69 4.02 -23.43
CA LYS A 49 -13.12 3.64 -24.77
C LYS A 49 -14.58 3.14 -24.83
N VAL A 50 -15.30 3.10 -23.70
CA VAL A 50 -16.70 2.64 -23.67
C VAL A 50 -17.59 3.59 -24.49
N LYS A 51 -17.32 4.91 -24.44
CA LYS A 51 -18.00 5.95 -25.22
C LYS A 51 -17.89 5.83 -26.76
N ARG A 52 -17.17 4.83 -27.30
CA ARG A 52 -17.07 4.54 -28.74
C ARG A 52 -17.36 3.08 -29.11
N GLY A 53 -18.02 2.30 -28.24
CA GLY A 53 -18.41 0.91 -28.52
C GLY A 53 -17.25 -0.10 -28.67
N HIS A 54 -16.00 0.37 -28.60
CA HIS A 54 -14.78 -0.41 -28.81
C HIS A 54 -13.85 -0.37 -27.58
N GLY A 55 -14.46 -0.37 -26.39
CA GLY A 55 -13.79 -0.67 -25.14
C GLY A 55 -13.29 -2.12 -25.14
N SER A 56 -11.97 -2.32 -25.09
CA SER A 56 -11.37 -3.64 -24.95
C SER A 56 -11.95 -4.36 -23.73
N SER A 57 -12.17 -5.67 -23.87
CA SER A 57 -12.79 -6.52 -22.84
C SER A 57 -12.16 -6.34 -21.46
N HIS A 58 -10.83 -6.31 -21.42
CA HIS A 58 -10.05 -6.15 -20.18
C HIS A 58 -10.22 -4.77 -19.54
N GLY A 59 -10.49 -3.72 -20.34
CA GLY A 59 -10.75 -2.37 -19.83
C GLY A 59 -12.03 -2.35 -19.00
N ARG A 60 -13.15 -2.82 -19.58
CA ARG A 60 -14.44 -2.95 -18.88
C ARG A 60 -14.31 -3.81 -17.62
N LEU A 61 -13.66 -4.98 -17.73
CA LEU A 61 -13.43 -5.86 -16.58
C LEU A 61 -12.66 -5.18 -15.44
N CYS A 62 -11.69 -4.31 -15.73
CA CYS A 62 -11.02 -3.51 -14.69
C CYS A 62 -11.97 -2.50 -14.04
N GLU A 63 -12.87 -1.87 -14.80
CA GLU A 63 -13.83 -0.90 -14.27
C GLU A 63 -14.92 -1.56 -13.42
N ASP A 64 -15.41 -2.73 -13.84
CA ASP A 64 -16.39 -3.51 -13.09
C ASP A 64 -15.79 -4.03 -11.77
N LEU A 65 -14.50 -4.39 -11.76
CA LEU A 65 -13.77 -4.70 -10.52
C LEU A 65 -13.53 -3.46 -9.63
N ILE A 66 -13.19 -2.30 -10.19
CA ILE A 66 -13.03 -1.05 -9.44
C ILE A 66 -14.37 -0.62 -8.80
N ARG A 67 -15.49 -0.78 -9.51
CA ARG A 67 -16.85 -0.53 -8.99
C ARG A 67 -17.27 -1.57 -7.95
N GLY A 68 -16.97 -2.84 -8.17
CA GLY A 68 -17.37 -3.96 -7.31
C GLY A 68 -16.55 -4.12 -6.02
N ILE A 69 -15.37 -3.51 -5.92
CA ILE A 69 -14.52 -3.58 -4.72
C ILE A 69 -14.63 -2.26 -3.97
N ALA A 70 -15.49 -2.25 -2.93
CA ALA A 70 -15.80 -1.07 -2.13
C ALA A 70 -14.56 -0.29 -1.68
N GLY A 71 -14.50 0.98 -2.11
CA GLY A 71 -13.46 1.96 -1.81
C GLY A 71 -12.34 2.08 -2.85
N LEU A 72 -12.28 1.26 -3.91
CA LEU A 72 -11.33 1.47 -5.01
C LEU A 72 -11.72 2.62 -5.95
N ASN A 73 -12.88 3.22 -5.74
CA ASN A 73 -13.41 4.37 -6.48
C ASN A 73 -13.12 5.73 -5.80
N LYS A 74 -12.51 5.76 -4.60
CA LYS A 74 -12.06 7.00 -3.97
C LYS A 74 -10.85 7.58 -4.71
N GLU A 75 -10.70 8.91 -4.70
CA GLU A 75 -9.46 9.58 -5.12
C GLU A 75 -8.29 9.04 -4.29
N ALA A 76 -7.11 8.92 -4.92
CA ALA A 76 -5.92 8.39 -4.27
C ALA A 76 -4.86 9.47 -4.07
N ASP A 77 -4.10 9.36 -2.98
CA ASP A 77 -2.90 10.18 -2.79
C ASP A 77 -1.76 9.65 -3.68
N TRP A 78 -1.85 9.96 -4.98
CA TRP A 78 -0.87 9.62 -6.01
C TRP A 78 -1.04 10.53 -7.23
N ILE A 79 -0.04 11.39 -7.47
CA ILE A 79 0.08 12.22 -8.68
C ILE A 79 1.35 11.88 -9.47
N SER A 80 1.38 12.32 -10.73
CA SER A 80 2.62 12.43 -11.51
C SER A 80 3.64 13.30 -10.76
N PRO A 81 4.96 13.13 -10.97
CA PRO A 81 5.96 13.95 -10.28
C PRO A 81 5.81 15.43 -10.64
N SER A 82 5.34 16.24 -9.69
CA SER A 82 5.36 17.69 -9.80
C SER A 82 6.65 18.26 -9.23
N GLY A 83 7.13 19.35 -9.84
CA GLY A 83 8.19 20.18 -9.27
C GLY A 83 7.58 21.12 -8.24
N ILE A 84 8.16 21.19 -7.05
CA ILE A 84 7.78 22.18 -6.05
C ILE A 84 8.52 23.49 -6.36
N GLU A 85 7.77 24.58 -6.45
CA GLU A 85 8.28 25.94 -6.65
C GLU A 85 9.27 26.39 -5.56
N ARG A 86 9.81 27.61 -5.71
CA ARG A 86 10.59 28.27 -4.66
C ARG A 86 9.78 28.33 -3.36
N LYS A 87 10.26 27.59 -2.36
CA LYS A 87 9.69 27.59 -1.01
C LYS A 87 9.88 28.96 -0.36
N ARG A 88 8.80 29.46 0.24
CA ARG A 88 8.78 30.74 0.98
C ARG A 88 8.88 30.56 2.49
N TYR A 89 8.72 29.33 2.98
CA TYR A 89 8.84 28.95 4.38
C TYR A 89 10.15 28.18 4.67
N ARG A 90 10.52 28.09 5.95
CA ARG A 90 11.67 27.32 6.46
C ARG A 90 11.22 25.98 7.06
N ILE A 91 12.12 25.00 7.07
CA ILE A 91 12.00 23.77 7.87
C ILE A 91 13.25 23.67 8.77
N ILE A 92 13.07 23.25 10.02
CA ILE A 92 14.13 22.98 10.99
C ILE A 92 13.92 21.57 11.55
N ILE A 93 14.75 20.62 11.13
CA ILE A 93 14.83 19.29 11.75
C ILE A 93 16.17 19.20 12.47
N GLN A 94 16.13 19.25 13.81
CA GLN A 94 17.31 19.25 14.68
C GLN A 94 17.33 18.03 15.60
N ASP A 95 18.40 17.88 16.38
CA ASP A 95 18.49 16.82 17.38
C ASP A 95 17.54 17.06 18.57
N ARG A 96 17.25 15.99 19.32
CA ARG A 96 16.31 16.01 20.44
C ARG A 96 16.75 16.89 21.61
N GLN A 97 18.05 17.13 21.81
CA GLN A 97 18.52 17.99 22.90
C GLN A 97 18.27 19.45 22.55
N ARG A 98 18.58 19.88 21.31
CA ARG A 98 18.27 21.23 20.82
C ARG A 98 16.76 21.48 20.76
N ALA A 99 15.99 20.51 20.25
CA ALA A 99 14.54 20.64 20.15
C ALA A 99 13.82 20.75 21.51
N MET A 100 14.44 20.33 22.62
CA MET A 100 13.92 20.50 23.98
C MET A 100 14.48 21.74 24.70
N ALA A 101 15.57 22.33 24.21
CA ALA A 101 16.26 23.47 24.83
C ALA A 101 15.98 24.82 24.13
N GLU A 102 15.39 24.79 22.94
CA GLU A 102 15.01 25.99 22.18
C GLU A 102 13.58 26.42 22.54
N GLU A 103 13.44 27.30 23.54
CA GLU A 103 12.15 27.91 23.88
C GLU A 103 11.57 28.71 22.70
N ALA A 104 10.28 28.52 22.43
CA ALA A 104 9.56 29.21 21.36
C ALA A 104 9.17 30.63 21.80
N SER A 105 9.40 31.64 20.94
CA SER A 105 9.27 33.06 21.32
C SER A 105 7.89 33.39 21.89
N THR A 106 7.81 34.27 22.89
CA THR A 106 6.54 34.78 23.41
C THR A 106 5.87 35.81 22.50
N GLU A 107 6.57 36.28 21.46
CA GLU A 107 6.10 37.28 20.49
C GLU A 107 5.72 36.68 19.13
N GLU A 108 5.95 35.38 18.91
CA GLU A 108 5.54 34.68 17.67
C GLU A 108 4.21 33.94 17.83
N ALA A 109 3.45 33.84 16.75
CA ALA A 109 2.33 32.91 16.68
C ALA A 109 2.86 31.47 16.63
N LYS A 110 2.18 30.55 17.30
CA LYS A 110 2.55 29.13 17.40
C LYS A 110 1.40 28.28 16.91
N MET A 111 1.73 27.21 16.18
CA MET A 111 0.76 26.19 15.80
C MET A 111 1.32 24.80 16.10
N TYR A 112 0.63 23.98 16.87
CA TYR A 112 0.99 22.59 17.14
C TYR A 112 0.06 21.66 16.36
N THR A 113 0.59 20.56 15.82
CA THR A 113 -0.14 19.68 14.88
C THR A 113 0.17 18.20 15.14
N ASP A 114 -0.86 17.34 15.13
CA ASP A 114 -0.75 15.88 15.21
C ASP A 114 -1.85 15.17 14.37
N GLY A 115 -1.64 13.88 14.06
CA GLY A 115 -2.65 12.99 13.49
C GLY A 115 -2.70 11.61 14.17
N SER A 116 -3.75 11.34 14.93
CA SER A 116 -3.86 10.15 15.78
C SER A 116 -4.81 9.08 15.21
N ARG A 117 -4.75 7.86 15.76
CA ARG A 117 -5.55 6.70 15.32
C ARG A 117 -6.03 5.84 16.49
N MET A 118 -7.35 5.79 16.64
CA MET A 118 -8.03 5.00 17.66
C MET A 118 -8.78 3.84 17.01
N GLY A 119 -8.27 2.62 17.21
CA GLY A 119 -8.80 1.42 16.56
C GLY A 119 -8.63 1.45 15.03
N ASN A 120 -9.75 1.48 14.29
CA ASN A 120 -9.76 1.64 12.84
C ASN A 120 -9.96 3.10 12.38
N LYS A 121 -10.42 4.00 13.26
CA LYS A 121 -10.63 5.42 12.96
C LYS A 121 -9.35 6.24 13.09
N THR A 122 -9.27 7.33 12.33
CA THR A 122 -8.17 8.30 12.33
C THR A 122 -8.75 9.70 12.46
N GLY A 123 -8.00 10.63 13.07
CA GLY A 123 -8.36 12.03 13.21
C GLY A 123 -7.12 12.91 13.19
N MET A 124 -7.30 14.21 12.97
CA MET A 124 -6.23 15.22 13.02
C MET A 124 -6.58 16.30 14.03
N GLY A 125 -5.55 16.83 14.69
CA GLY A 125 -5.68 17.85 15.72
C GLY A 125 -4.68 18.97 15.50
N PHE A 126 -5.09 20.21 15.76
CA PHE A 126 -4.17 21.33 15.83
C PHE A 126 -4.61 22.39 16.85
N LEU A 127 -3.61 23.03 17.45
CA LEU A 127 -3.74 24.14 18.40
C LEU A 127 -3.04 25.37 17.79
N ILE A 128 -3.72 26.51 17.74
CA ILE A 128 -3.16 27.81 17.30
C ILE A 128 -3.16 28.78 18.47
N GLN A 129 -1.98 29.26 18.85
CA GLN A 129 -1.75 30.27 19.88
C GLN A 129 -1.26 31.57 19.22
N VAL A 130 -1.88 32.70 19.55
CA VAL A 130 -1.46 34.04 19.10
C VAL A 130 -1.27 34.93 20.33
N PRO A 131 -0.14 35.64 20.48
CA PRO A 131 0.09 36.49 21.65
C PRO A 131 -1.02 37.54 21.85
N GLY A 132 -1.81 37.39 22.92
CA GLY A 132 -2.91 38.29 23.27
C GLY A 132 -4.28 37.93 22.71
N GLU A 133 -4.44 36.82 21.98
CA GLU A 133 -5.75 36.28 21.57
C GLU A 133 -6.08 34.98 22.33
N GLU A 134 -7.34 34.54 22.24
CA GLU A 134 -7.74 33.20 22.67
C GLU A 134 -7.17 32.11 21.74
N GLU A 135 -6.78 31.00 22.35
CA GLU A 135 -6.29 29.81 21.67
C GLU A 135 -7.41 29.19 20.81
N VAL A 136 -7.07 28.71 19.61
CA VAL A 136 -7.99 27.92 18.78
C VAL A 136 -7.55 26.48 18.75
N GLU A 137 -8.44 25.62 19.25
CA GLU A 137 -8.31 24.18 19.28
C GLU A 137 -9.22 23.57 18.21
N VAL A 138 -8.67 22.74 17.33
CA VAL A 138 -9.43 22.06 16.28
C VAL A 138 -9.14 20.56 16.30
N SER A 139 -10.21 19.77 16.28
CA SER A 139 -10.20 18.30 16.31
C SER A 139 -11.12 17.80 15.20
N VAL A 140 -10.57 17.17 14.15
CA VAL A 140 -11.33 16.78 12.94
C VAL A 140 -11.37 15.25 12.76
N PRO A 141 -12.55 14.62 12.70
CA PRO A 141 -12.70 13.20 12.37
C PRO A 141 -12.41 12.90 10.89
N LEU A 142 -11.49 11.96 10.63
CA LEU A 142 -11.09 11.56 9.29
C LEU A 142 -11.59 10.16 8.89
N GLY A 143 -12.16 9.42 9.84
CA GLY A 143 -12.76 8.11 9.62
C GLY A 143 -11.73 7.00 9.35
N GLU A 144 -12.15 5.94 8.65
CA GLU A 144 -11.37 4.70 8.54
C GLU A 144 -10.33 4.66 7.41
N THR A 145 -10.43 5.56 6.42
CA THR A 145 -9.63 5.47 5.19
C THR A 145 -8.25 6.13 5.23
N PRO A 146 -8.06 7.35 5.77
CA PRO A 146 -6.75 8.02 5.79
C PRO A 146 -5.79 7.36 6.80
N THR A 147 -4.49 7.44 6.58
CA THR A 147 -3.48 6.99 7.56
C THR A 147 -3.10 8.11 8.54
N VAL A 148 -2.44 7.78 9.66
CA VAL A 148 -1.81 8.73 10.59
C VAL A 148 -1.00 9.79 9.84
N TYR A 149 -0.05 9.36 9.00
CA TYR A 149 0.74 10.26 8.14
C TYR A 149 -0.11 11.22 7.26
N GLN A 150 -1.32 10.82 6.84
CA GLN A 150 -2.21 11.68 6.08
C GLN A 150 -2.98 12.66 6.99
N ALA A 151 -3.34 12.24 8.20
CA ALA A 151 -3.90 13.12 9.23
C ALA A 151 -2.89 14.21 9.64
N GLU A 152 -1.61 13.86 9.74
CA GLU A 152 -0.49 14.76 10.07
C GLU A 152 -0.27 15.86 9.02
N VAL A 153 -0.16 15.46 7.74
CA VAL A 153 -0.12 16.42 6.61
C VAL A 153 -1.43 17.22 6.56
N GLY A 154 -2.55 16.61 6.94
CA GLY A 154 -3.84 17.26 7.14
C GLY A 154 -3.77 18.37 8.19
N ALA A 155 -3.31 18.10 9.40
CA ALA A 155 -3.21 19.07 10.50
C ALA A 155 -2.37 20.29 10.12
N ILE A 156 -1.19 20.08 9.51
CA ILE A 156 -0.33 21.16 9.01
C ILE A 156 -1.06 22.00 7.95
N THR A 157 -1.79 21.36 7.02
CA THR A 157 -2.48 22.05 5.92
C THR A 157 -3.72 22.80 6.40
N TYR A 158 -4.59 22.16 7.18
CA TYR A 158 -5.83 22.76 7.67
C TYR A 158 -5.58 23.83 8.72
N GLY A 159 -4.60 23.65 9.61
CA GLY A 159 -4.19 24.70 10.54
C GLY A 159 -3.55 25.91 9.84
N ALA A 160 -2.80 25.68 8.76
CA ALA A 160 -2.28 26.78 7.93
C ALA A 160 -3.40 27.50 7.15
N VAL A 161 -4.47 26.81 6.75
CA VAL A 161 -5.68 27.44 6.18
C VAL A 161 -6.43 28.25 7.24
N GLU A 162 -6.66 27.69 8.43
CA GLU A 162 -7.31 28.39 9.54
C GLU A 162 -6.54 29.65 9.95
N THR A 163 -5.20 29.59 9.94
CA THR A 163 -4.30 30.74 10.16
C THR A 163 -4.47 31.84 9.08
N ILE A 164 -4.79 31.47 7.83
CA ILE A 164 -5.15 32.44 6.78
C ILE A 164 -6.54 33.03 7.03
N ILE A 165 -7.53 32.20 7.41
CA ILE A 165 -8.94 32.61 7.63
C ILE A 165 -9.08 33.55 8.83
N ARG A 166 -8.42 33.25 9.96
CA ARG A 166 -8.39 34.14 11.13
C ARG A 166 -7.70 35.48 10.87
N GLY A 167 -6.84 35.56 9.84
CA GLY A 167 -6.17 36.81 9.47
C GLY A 167 -5.11 37.28 10.48
N ILE A 168 -4.45 36.33 11.18
CA ILE A 168 -3.40 36.61 12.20
C ILE A 168 -2.43 37.69 11.66
N PRO A 169 -2.05 38.73 12.46
CA PRO A 169 -1.44 39.95 11.96
C PRO A 169 -0.28 39.79 10.96
N ARG A 170 -0.34 40.54 9.86
CA ARG A 170 0.72 40.59 8.85
C ARG A 170 2.06 40.97 9.48
N GLY A 171 3.12 40.26 9.09
CA GLY A 171 4.45 40.43 9.66
C GLY A 171 4.72 39.64 10.95
N MET A 172 3.71 39.25 11.74
CA MET A 172 3.90 38.36 12.88
C MET A 172 4.39 36.99 12.40
N SER A 173 5.55 36.53 12.87
CA SER A 173 6.08 35.22 12.51
C SER A 173 5.24 34.08 13.06
N LEU A 174 5.16 32.99 12.30
CA LEU A 174 4.50 31.75 12.70
C LEU A 174 5.53 30.61 12.75
N THR A 175 5.64 29.96 13.91
CA THR A 175 6.26 28.64 14.00
C THR A 175 5.19 27.54 14.09
N ILE A 176 5.32 26.55 13.20
CA ILE A 176 4.50 25.34 13.15
C ILE A 176 5.31 24.18 13.72
N PHE A 177 4.77 23.50 14.72
CA PHE A 177 5.38 22.38 15.44
C PHE A 177 4.69 21.07 15.06
N SER A 178 5.50 20.07 14.70
CA SER A 178 5.07 18.69 14.43
C SER A 178 6.19 17.74 14.84
N ASP A 179 5.85 16.61 15.45
CA ASP A 179 6.83 15.57 15.75
C ASP A 179 7.11 14.62 14.57
N ASN A 180 6.33 14.73 13.50
CA ASN A 180 6.44 13.85 12.35
C ASN A 180 7.56 14.27 11.39
N GLN A 181 8.77 13.80 11.69
CA GLN A 181 9.92 13.98 10.80
C GLN A 181 9.67 13.46 9.37
N ALA A 182 8.75 12.52 9.13
CA ALA A 182 8.48 12.05 7.77
C ALA A 182 7.66 13.06 6.96
N CYS A 183 6.69 13.73 7.59
CA CYS A 183 5.95 14.85 6.98
C CYS A 183 6.88 16.03 6.68
N LEU A 184 7.72 16.41 7.65
CA LEU A 184 8.72 17.48 7.45
C LEU A 184 9.73 17.11 6.35
N LYS A 185 10.28 15.89 6.33
CA LYS A 185 11.19 15.40 5.27
C LYS A 185 10.51 15.21 3.91
N ALA A 186 9.18 15.10 3.86
CA ALA A 186 8.45 15.17 2.59
C ALA A 186 8.39 16.62 2.09
N LEU A 187 8.06 17.56 2.99
CA LEU A 187 8.04 19.01 2.72
C LEU A 187 9.45 19.61 2.50
N GLU A 188 10.54 18.93 2.83
CA GLU A 188 11.90 19.33 2.44
C GLU A 188 12.20 19.10 0.94
N ARG A 189 11.46 18.21 0.25
CA ARG A 189 11.79 17.79 -1.13
C ARG A 189 11.38 18.81 -2.19
N THR A 190 12.13 18.88 -3.29
CA THR A 190 11.83 19.73 -4.45
C THR A 190 10.86 19.09 -5.47
N SER A 191 10.37 17.88 -5.17
CA SER A 191 9.34 17.19 -5.96
C SER A 191 8.57 16.20 -5.11
N THR A 192 7.29 16.04 -5.41
CA THR A 192 6.37 15.13 -4.72
C THR A 192 5.69 14.16 -5.68
N ARG A 193 5.02 13.15 -5.13
CA ARG A 193 4.02 12.28 -5.80
C ARG A 193 2.74 12.13 -4.96
N SER A 194 2.61 12.91 -3.90
CA SER A 194 1.46 12.98 -3.00
C SER A 194 0.78 14.32 -3.25
N LYS A 195 -0.53 14.26 -3.54
CA LYS A 195 -1.39 15.43 -3.74
C LYS A 195 -1.49 16.22 -2.44
N MET A 196 -1.59 15.53 -1.32
CA MET A 196 -1.66 16.16 0.01
C MET A 196 -0.39 16.95 0.34
N ILE A 197 0.79 16.46 -0.04
CA ILE A 197 2.05 17.20 0.13
C ILE A 197 2.13 18.41 -0.83
N GLU A 198 1.58 18.31 -2.03
CA GLU A 198 1.47 19.44 -2.97
C GLU A 198 0.50 20.53 -2.46
N GLU A 199 -0.69 20.15 -2.01
CA GLU A 199 -1.67 21.03 -1.37
C GLU A 199 -1.10 21.72 -0.12
N CYS A 200 -0.34 20.97 0.69
CA CYS A 200 0.40 21.49 1.85
C CYS A 200 1.48 22.51 1.42
N HIS A 201 2.27 22.20 0.38
CA HIS A 201 3.26 23.11 -0.20
C HIS A 201 2.65 24.44 -0.66
N LEU A 202 1.54 24.39 -1.40
CA LEU A 202 0.84 25.56 -1.92
C LEU A 202 0.28 26.42 -0.79
N THR A 203 -0.40 25.80 0.18
CA THR A 203 -0.95 26.47 1.37
C THR A 203 0.14 27.17 2.19
N LEU A 204 1.24 26.47 2.50
CA LEU A 204 2.36 27.04 3.27
C LEU A 204 3.09 28.14 2.50
N ASN A 205 3.24 28.02 1.17
CA ASN A 205 3.80 29.08 0.32
C ASN A 205 2.89 30.31 0.26
N ARG A 206 1.55 30.13 0.22
CA ARG A 206 0.57 31.21 0.27
C ARG A 206 0.62 31.95 1.61
N LEU A 207 0.62 31.22 2.72
CA LEU A 207 0.74 31.80 4.07
C LEU A 207 2.06 32.57 4.26
N ALA A 208 3.16 32.03 3.74
CA ALA A 208 4.47 32.68 3.71
C ALA A 208 4.61 33.83 2.69
N ARG A 209 3.53 34.29 2.04
CA ARG A 209 3.51 35.58 1.32
C ARG A 209 3.40 36.78 2.28
N GLU A 210 2.84 36.59 3.49
CA GLU A 210 2.52 37.69 4.42
C GLU A 210 3.35 37.72 5.72
N ARG A 211 4.11 36.66 5.99
CA ARG A 211 4.84 36.46 7.26
C ARG A 211 5.96 35.44 7.12
N MET A 212 6.93 35.46 8.03
CA MET A 212 7.89 34.35 8.15
C MET A 212 7.17 33.11 8.70
N VAL A 213 7.21 32.01 7.95
CA VAL A 213 6.71 30.70 8.38
C VAL A 213 7.89 29.75 8.57
N THR A 214 7.97 29.11 9.74
CA THR A 214 8.97 28.09 10.06
C THR A 214 8.28 26.82 10.55
N LEU A 215 8.54 25.67 9.93
CA LEU A 215 8.15 24.37 10.48
C LEU A 215 9.33 23.84 11.32
N ARG A 216 9.14 23.64 12.63
CA ARG A 216 10.16 23.13 13.55
C ARG A 216 9.78 21.73 14.03
N TRP A 217 10.70 20.79 13.93
CA TRP A 217 10.52 19.47 14.55
C TRP A 217 10.69 19.55 16.07
N ILE A 218 9.80 18.88 16.81
CA ILE A 218 9.90 18.64 18.25
C ILE A 218 9.69 17.15 18.57
N PRO A 219 10.22 16.62 19.68
CA PRO A 219 10.00 15.23 20.05
C PRO A 219 8.61 15.00 20.68
N GLY A 220 7.86 14.03 20.16
CA GLY A 220 6.55 13.64 20.69
C GLY A 220 6.56 13.04 22.09
N HIS A 221 5.45 13.20 22.80
CA HIS A 221 5.19 12.69 24.15
C HIS A 221 6.30 13.03 25.17
N GLN A 222 6.72 14.30 25.20
CA GLN A 222 7.78 14.84 26.07
C GLN A 222 7.30 15.88 27.08
N GLY A 223 5.99 16.15 27.16
CA GLY A 223 5.43 17.17 28.04
C GLY A 223 5.53 18.58 27.48
N VAL A 224 5.70 18.73 26.15
CA VAL A 224 5.57 20.03 25.47
C VAL A 224 4.08 20.32 25.35
N GLU A 225 3.56 21.16 26.25
CA GLU A 225 2.13 21.39 26.49
C GLU A 225 1.28 21.48 25.21
N GLY A 226 1.63 22.36 24.27
CA GLY A 226 0.90 22.51 23.00
C GLY A 226 0.95 21.27 22.09
N ASN A 227 2.00 20.46 22.16
CA ASN A 227 2.10 19.20 21.41
C ASN A 227 1.24 18.09 22.03
N GLU A 228 1.29 17.93 23.35
CA GLU A 228 0.42 16.98 24.05
C GLU A 228 -1.06 17.37 23.83
N ARG A 229 -1.36 18.67 23.77
CA ARG A 229 -2.70 19.18 23.46
C ARG A 229 -3.13 18.91 22.01
N ALA A 230 -2.23 19.07 21.04
CA ALA A 230 -2.50 18.71 19.64
C ALA A 230 -2.77 17.21 19.47
N ASP A 231 -2.00 16.34 20.15
CA ASP A 231 -2.23 14.89 20.19
C ASP A 231 -3.58 14.56 20.85
N ASP A 232 -3.92 15.17 21.99
CA ASP A 232 -5.27 15.01 22.58
C ASP A 232 -6.41 15.49 21.67
N LEU A 233 -6.22 16.54 20.85
CA LEU A 233 -7.19 16.95 19.83
C LEU A 233 -7.26 15.95 18.67
N ALA A 234 -6.13 15.39 18.23
CA ALA A 234 -6.10 14.39 17.17
C ALA A 234 -6.73 13.06 17.63
N LYS A 235 -6.53 12.66 18.90
CA LYS A 235 -7.24 11.56 19.56
C LYS A 235 -8.76 11.81 19.61
N GLN A 236 -9.19 13.03 19.98
CA GLN A 236 -10.61 13.41 19.98
C GLN A 236 -11.24 13.26 18.59
N GLY A 237 -10.58 13.77 17.55
CA GLY A 237 -11.00 13.56 16.16
C GLY A 237 -11.07 12.08 15.77
N ALA A 238 -10.10 11.27 16.22
CA ALA A 238 -10.08 9.83 15.94
C ALA A 238 -11.19 9.05 16.68
N TRP A 239 -11.63 9.48 17.86
CA TRP A 239 -12.82 8.94 18.52
C TRP A 239 -14.12 9.40 17.85
N GLY A 240 -14.14 10.65 17.38
CA GLY A 240 -15.28 11.32 16.77
C GLY A 240 -15.94 10.53 15.64
N GLN A 241 -17.24 10.79 15.42
CA GLN A 241 -17.96 10.23 14.29
C GLN A 241 -17.86 11.19 13.11
N LYS A 242 -17.29 10.71 12.00
CA LYS A 242 -17.17 11.52 10.79
C LYS A 242 -18.57 11.89 10.25
N GLY A 243 -18.82 13.20 10.12
CA GLY A 243 -20.00 13.79 9.50
C GLY A 243 -19.91 13.88 7.97
N GLU A 244 -20.88 14.57 7.36
CA GLU A 244 -20.91 14.78 5.90
C GLU A 244 -20.02 15.96 5.47
N ASP A 245 -19.90 16.99 6.30
CA ASP A 245 -19.03 18.16 6.08
C ASP A 245 -17.53 17.90 6.39
N ASP A 246 -17.22 16.78 7.06
CA ASP A 246 -15.84 16.42 7.41
C ASP A 246 -14.99 16.04 6.17
N PRO A 247 -13.74 16.50 6.07
CA PRO A 247 -12.93 16.37 4.86
C PRO A 247 -12.64 14.91 4.49
N ASP A 248 -12.93 14.52 3.24
CA ASP A 248 -12.60 13.20 2.72
C ASP A 248 -11.22 13.19 2.04
N LEU A 249 -10.19 13.03 2.87
CA LEU A 249 -8.81 12.96 2.40
C LEU A 249 -8.61 11.78 1.44
N PRO A 250 -7.83 11.95 0.36
CA PRO A 250 -7.63 10.92 -0.67
C PRO A 250 -6.94 9.68 -0.09
N VAL A 251 -7.25 8.48 -0.59
CA VAL A 251 -6.76 7.23 0.02
C VAL A 251 -5.31 6.92 -0.36
N SER A 252 -4.48 6.53 0.61
CA SER A 252 -3.09 6.18 0.31
C SER A 252 -2.99 5.01 -0.68
N ARG A 253 -1.96 5.05 -1.54
CA ARG A 253 -1.66 3.96 -2.50
C ARG A 253 -1.45 2.60 -1.82
N GLN A 254 -1.07 2.57 -0.54
CA GLN A 254 -0.97 1.34 0.25
C GLN A 254 -2.35 0.77 0.62
N TRP A 255 -3.31 1.62 0.98
CA TRP A 255 -4.70 1.25 1.26
C TRP A 255 -5.32 0.54 0.04
N LEU A 256 -5.17 1.12 -1.15
CA LEU A 256 -5.67 0.55 -2.41
C LEU A 256 -5.03 -0.82 -2.73
N LYS A 257 -3.70 -0.94 -2.62
CA LYS A 257 -2.98 -2.21 -2.80
C LYS A 257 -3.46 -3.30 -1.83
N ARG A 258 -3.63 -2.95 -0.55
CA ARG A 258 -4.18 -3.86 0.48
C ARG A 258 -5.58 -4.31 0.09
N ARG A 259 -6.46 -3.38 -0.32
CA ARG A 259 -7.85 -3.66 -0.68
C ARG A 259 -7.98 -4.59 -1.90
N ILE A 260 -7.10 -4.44 -2.89
CA ILE A 260 -7.01 -5.35 -4.04
C ILE A 260 -6.53 -6.75 -3.61
N LYS A 261 -5.57 -6.84 -2.67
CA LYS A 261 -5.10 -8.13 -2.14
C LYS A 261 -6.16 -8.84 -1.30
N GLU A 262 -6.92 -8.10 -0.48
CA GLU A 262 -8.08 -8.62 0.25
C GLU A 262 -9.12 -9.22 -0.69
N TRP A 263 -9.46 -8.51 -1.78
CA TRP A 263 -10.36 -9.02 -2.81
C TRP A 263 -9.81 -10.29 -3.50
N GLY A 264 -8.53 -10.29 -3.87
CA GLY A 264 -7.89 -11.43 -4.54
C GLY A 264 -7.92 -12.69 -3.66
N TRP A 265 -7.48 -12.57 -2.40
CA TRP A 265 -7.48 -13.67 -1.44
C TRP A 265 -8.91 -14.15 -1.09
N LYS A 266 -9.88 -13.24 -0.93
CA LYS A 266 -11.30 -13.58 -0.74
C LYS A 266 -11.88 -14.34 -1.94
N SER A 267 -11.54 -13.92 -3.16
CA SER A 267 -11.97 -14.56 -4.41
C SER A 267 -11.35 -15.94 -4.59
N PHE A 268 -10.06 -16.09 -4.27
CA PHE A 268 -9.37 -17.38 -4.29
C PHE A 268 -9.95 -18.35 -3.24
N LYS A 269 -10.18 -17.90 -2.00
CA LYS A 269 -10.84 -18.70 -0.95
C LYS A 269 -12.27 -19.14 -1.32
N LYS A 270 -13.05 -18.27 -1.98
CA LYS A 270 -14.38 -18.63 -2.51
C LYS A 270 -14.26 -19.78 -3.51
N ARG A 271 -13.39 -19.63 -4.52
CA ARG A 271 -13.11 -20.66 -5.53
C ARG A 271 -12.59 -21.96 -4.92
N TRP A 272 -11.72 -21.88 -3.92
CA TRP A 272 -11.25 -23.03 -3.15
C TRP A 272 -12.41 -23.77 -2.51
N LYS A 273 -13.28 -23.08 -1.76
CA LYS A 273 -14.46 -23.67 -1.10
C LYS A 273 -15.37 -24.37 -2.12
N GLU A 274 -15.67 -23.71 -3.24
CA GLU A 274 -16.61 -24.16 -4.28
C GLU A 274 -16.07 -25.25 -5.21
N SER A 275 -14.74 -25.42 -5.31
CA SER A 275 -14.11 -26.43 -6.16
C SER A 275 -14.55 -27.88 -5.82
N ARG A 276 -14.71 -28.73 -6.85
CA ARG A 276 -14.98 -30.17 -6.66
C ARG A 276 -13.66 -30.95 -6.51
N GLY A 277 -13.71 -32.08 -5.79
CA GLY A 277 -12.54 -32.93 -5.55
C GLY A 277 -11.60 -32.41 -4.46
N MET A 278 -10.30 -32.72 -4.58
CA MET A 278 -9.23 -32.32 -3.64
C MET A 278 -9.50 -32.68 -2.17
N ARG A 279 -10.20 -33.79 -1.89
CA ARG A 279 -10.64 -34.20 -0.53
C ARG A 279 -9.53 -34.13 0.51
N GLN A 280 -8.35 -34.66 0.19
CA GLN A 280 -7.20 -34.65 1.11
C GLN A 280 -6.74 -33.24 1.39
N SER A 281 -6.52 -32.42 0.36
CA SER A 281 -6.08 -31.03 0.50
C SER A 281 -7.12 -30.16 1.23
N LYS A 282 -8.42 -30.40 1.03
CA LYS A 282 -9.51 -29.70 1.74
C LYS A 282 -9.61 -30.08 3.21
N LEU A 283 -9.28 -31.33 3.55
CA LEU A 283 -9.06 -31.73 4.94
C LEU A 283 -7.82 -31.01 5.49
N SER A 284 -6.66 -31.18 4.82
CA SER A 284 -5.33 -30.71 5.24
C SER A 284 -5.15 -29.20 5.38
N LEU A 285 -5.91 -28.39 4.63
CA LEU A 285 -5.77 -26.93 4.56
C LEU A 285 -7.01 -26.19 5.08
N GLY A 286 -8.11 -26.90 5.35
CA GLY A 286 -9.40 -26.32 5.71
C GLY A 286 -9.90 -25.27 4.70
N ALA A 287 -10.60 -24.25 5.20
CA ALA A 287 -11.01 -23.08 4.41
C ALA A 287 -9.98 -21.93 4.44
N GLU A 288 -9.05 -21.95 5.40
CA GLU A 288 -8.18 -20.82 5.72
C GLU A 288 -6.77 -20.91 5.12
N GLY A 289 -6.28 -22.12 4.84
CA GLY A 289 -4.89 -22.39 4.45
C GLY A 289 -4.01 -22.72 5.66
N ARG A 290 -2.71 -22.92 5.42
CA ARG A 290 -1.74 -23.15 6.50
C ARG A 290 -1.23 -21.84 7.10
N LYS A 291 -1.06 -21.84 8.43
CA LYS A 291 -0.49 -20.71 9.18
C LYS A 291 1.04 -20.61 9.07
N ASP A 292 1.70 -21.70 8.68
CA ASP A 292 3.16 -21.86 8.62
C ASP A 292 3.69 -21.99 7.17
N ARG A 293 2.98 -21.41 6.20
CA ARG A 293 3.36 -21.41 4.78
C ARG A 293 4.79 -20.87 4.53
N GLU A 294 5.25 -19.92 5.34
CA GLU A 294 6.60 -19.36 5.29
C GLU A 294 7.66 -20.44 5.59
N HIS A 295 7.38 -21.36 6.51
CA HIS A 295 8.26 -22.46 6.84
C HIS A 295 8.28 -23.54 5.73
N LEU A 296 7.15 -23.78 5.04
CA LEU A 296 7.13 -24.63 3.84
C LEU A 296 8.06 -24.12 2.73
N LEU A 297 8.31 -22.82 2.65
CA LEU A 297 9.24 -22.21 1.69
C LEU A 297 10.73 -22.33 2.12
N GLN A 298 11.00 -22.75 3.36
CA GLN A 298 12.34 -22.96 3.92
C GLN A 298 12.79 -24.44 3.88
N MET A 299 11.86 -25.38 3.65
CA MET A 299 12.15 -26.81 3.59
C MET A 299 12.97 -27.20 2.35
N ASP A 300 13.80 -28.23 2.50
CA ASP A 300 14.49 -28.87 1.37
C ASP A 300 13.51 -29.63 0.44
N ARG A 301 13.98 -30.00 -0.75
CA ARG A 301 13.12 -30.62 -1.79
C ARG A 301 12.65 -32.05 -1.47
N LYS A 302 13.37 -32.83 -0.65
CA LYS A 302 12.97 -34.18 -0.20
C LYS A 302 11.86 -34.05 0.85
N THR A 303 12.07 -33.24 1.88
CA THR A 303 11.06 -32.99 2.94
C THR A 303 9.82 -32.31 2.39
N LEU A 304 9.95 -31.26 1.57
CA LEU A 304 8.81 -30.54 1.01
C LEU A 304 7.93 -31.43 0.12
N ARG A 305 8.53 -32.36 -0.64
CA ARG A 305 7.80 -33.38 -1.41
C ARG A 305 7.01 -34.34 -0.50
N GLN A 306 7.58 -34.75 0.63
CA GLN A 306 6.89 -35.60 1.61
C GLN A 306 5.71 -34.83 2.24
N VAL A 307 5.92 -33.58 2.66
CA VAL A 307 4.85 -32.73 3.21
C VAL A 307 3.73 -32.48 2.18
N PHE A 308 4.06 -32.21 0.92
CA PHE A 308 3.04 -32.10 -0.14
C PHE A 308 2.33 -33.42 -0.46
N THR A 309 3.00 -34.56 -0.30
CA THR A 309 2.37 -35.88 -0.38
C THR A 309 1.32 -36.06 0.73
N VAL A 310 1.62 -35.65 1.96
CA VAL A 310 0.67 -35.68 3.10
C VAL A 310 -0.49 -34.71 2.88
N ILE A 311 -0.21 -33.45 2.54
CA ILE A 311 -1.24 -32.42 2.31
C ILE A 311 -2.23 -32.86 1.23
N THR A 312 -1.75 -33.40 0.11
CA THR A 312 -2.56 -33.60 -1.09
C THR A 312 -2.97 -35.04 -1.36
N GLY A 313 -2.29 -36.03 -0.79
CA GLY A 313 -2.43 -37.45 -1.14
C GLY A 313 -1.76 -37.84 -2.46
N HIS A 314 -1.18 -36.89 -3.19
CA HIS A 314 -0.47 -37.16 -4.45
C HIS A 314 1.00 -37.49 -4.18
N GLY A 315 1.31 -38.78 -4.02
CA GLY A 315 2.68 -39.27 -3.90
C GLY A 315 2.84 -40.75 -4.20
N ASN A 316 3.90 -41.36 -3.67
CA ASN A 316 4.15 -42.80 -3.78
C ASN A 316 3.29 -43.56 -2.75
N ILE A 317 1.98 -43.58 -2.98
CA ILE A 317 0.93 -44.10 -2.10
C ILE A 317 -0.02 -44.94 -2.96
N GLY A 318 -0.35 -46.16 -2.52
CA GLY A 318 -1.11 -47.15 -3.29
C GLY A 318 -2.38 -46.62 -3.96
N LYS A 319 -3.23 -45.86 -3.24
CA LYS A 319 -4.42 -45.20 -3.84
C LYS A 319 -4.06 -44.30 -5.03
N HIS A 320 -3.03 -43.47 -4.87
CA HIS A 320 -2.63 -42.51 -5.90
C HIS A 320 -1.95 -43.20 -7.08
N LEU A 321 -1.10 -44.20 -6.83
CA LEU A 321 -0.48 -45.03 -7.86
C LEU A 321 -1.53 -45.79 -8.70
N LYS A 322 -2.57 -46.36 -8.04
CA LYS A 322 -3.73 -46.99 -8.72
C LYS A 322 -4.56 -45.98 -9.52
N THR A 323 -4.76 -44.78 -8.97
CA THR A 323 -5.44 -43.67 -9.68
C THR A 323 -4.66 -43.21 -10.93
N MET A 324 -3.33 -43.34 -10.93
CA MET A 324 -2.47 -43.09 -12.09
C MET A 324 -2.31 -44.31 -13.02
N GLY A 325 -2.93 -45.45 -12.72
CA GLY A 325 -2.78 -46.70 -13.50
C GLY A 325 -1.42 -47.39 -13.36
N VAL A 326 -0.55 -46.97 -12.44
CA VAL A 326 0.81 -47.52 -12.24
C VAL A 326 0.76 -48.91 -11.58
N ILE A 327 -0.23 -49.14 -10.73
CA ILE A 327 -0.48 -50.43 -10.07
C ILE A 327 -1.97 -50.80 -10.15
N ARG A 328 -2.28 -52.10 -10.14
CA ARG A 328 -3.66 -52.60 -10.28
C ARG A 328 -4.47 -52.52 -8.98
N ASP A 329 -3.82 -52.64 -7.84
CA ASP A 329 -4.47 -52.57 -6.54
C ASP A 329 -3.79 -51.60 -5.57
N SER A 330 -4.55 -51.14 -4.57
CA SER A 330 -4.19 -50.06 -3.64
C SER A 330 -4.12 -50.54 -2.19
N LEU A 331 -4.17 -51.85 -1.92
CA LEU A 331 -3.96 -52.46 -0.61
C LEU A 331 -2.60 -52.06 -0.02
N CYS A 332 -2.52 -51.78 1.29
CA CYS A 332 -1.24 -51.43 1.91
C CYS A 332 -0.29 -52.65 1.99
N PRO A 333 0.90 -52.61 1.36
CA PRO A 333 1.83 -53.73 1.30
C PRO A 333 2.54 -54.03 2.64
N LYS A 334 2.34 -53.20 3.67
CA LYS A 334 2.96 -53.39 4.99
C LYS A 334 2.06 -54.10 6.00
N CYS A 335 0.74 -54.01 5.88
CA CYS A 335 -0.21 -54.68 6.78
C CYS A 335 -1.25 -55.57 6.07
N GLY A 336 -1.28 -55.61 4.73
CA GLY A 336 -2.21 -56.42 3.95
C GLY A 336 -3.70 -56.06 4.14
N ALA A 337 -4.01 -54.92 4.76
CA ALA A 337 -5.35 -54.61 5.23
C ALA A 337 -5.76 -53.16 4.88
N GLY A 338 -6.74 -53.04 3.98
CA GLY A 338 -7.32 -51.75 3.57
C GLY A 338 -6.46 -50.93 2.60
N GLU A 339 -7.08 -49.87 2.06
CA GLU A 339 -6.46 -49.03 1.04
C GLU A 339 -5.37 -48.11 1.62
N GLU A 340 -4.20 -48.16 0.99
CA GLU A 340 -3.09 -47.27 1.30
C GLU A 340 -3.41 -45.83 0.88
N THR A 341 -3.60 -45.01 1.92
CA THR A 341 -3.97 -43.60 1.88
C THR A 341 -3.18 -42.87 2.96
N VAL A 342 -3.14 -41.53 2.93
CA VAL A 342 -2.47 -40.73 3.97
C VAL A 342 -3.04 -41.05 5.37
N GLY A 343 -4.37 -41.02 5.56
CA GLY A 343 -5.02 -41.42 6.82
C GLY A 343 -5.10 -42.93 7.09
N HIS A 344 -4.59 -43.78 6.20
CA HIS A 344 -4.22 -45.15 6.55
C HIS A 344 -2.80 -45.16 7.10
N TYR A 345 -1.82 -44.74 6.31
CA TYR A 345 -0.38 -44.71 6.63
C TYR A 345 -0.10 -43.98 7.96
N LEU A 346 -0.46 -42.70 8.05
CA LEU A 346 -0.22 -41.83 9.21
C LEU A 346 -1.22 -42.02 10.36
N GLY A 347 -2.32 -42.76 10.17
CA GLY A 347 -3.42 -42.80 11.15
C GLY A 347 -3.77 -44.18 11.70
N ARG A 348 -3.83 -45.21 10.85
CA ARG A 348 -4.54 -46.47 11.16
C ARG A 348 -3.82 -47.76 10.76
N CYS A 349 -2.78 -47.69 9.93
CA CYS A 349 -2.02 -48.86 9.49
C CYS A 349 -1.40 -49.60 10.69
N GLY A 350 -1.73 -50.89 10.88
CA GLY A 350 -1.23 -51.67 12.01
C GLY A 350 0.31 -51.75 12.06
N ALA A 351 0.94 -51.94 10.89
CA ALA A 351 2.39 -52.03 10.74
C ALA A 351 3.17 -50.76 11.15
N TYR A 352 2.49 -49.61 11.23
CA TYR A 352 3.07 -48.34 11.69
C TYR A 352 2.59 -47.91 13.08
N ALA A 353 1.87 -48.76 13.82
CA ALA A 353 1.31 -48.40 15.13
C ALA A 353 2.38 -48.02 16.18
N LEU A 354 3.46 -48.80 16.26
CA LEU A 354 4.57 -48.51 17.18
C LEU A 354 5.26 -47.19 16.80
N LYS A 355 5.57 -46.97 15.52
CA LYS A 355 6.21 -45.73 15.05
C LYS A 355 5.33 -44.49 15.28
N ARG A 356 4.00 -44.61 15.21
CA ARG A 356 3.08 -43.52 15.61
C ARG A 356 3.05 -43.30 17.12
N PHE A 357 3.19 -44.35 17.92
CA PHE A 357 3.34 -44.22 19.36
C PHE A 357 4.64 -43.49 19.73
N GLU A 358 5.77 -43.85 19.11
CA GLU A 358 7.06 -43.16 19.28
C GLU A 358 6.99 -41.67 18.88
N CYS A 359 6.37 -41.33 17.74
CA CYS A 359 6.36 -39.96 17.23
C CYS A 359 5.24 -39.06 17.78
N PHE A 360 4.11 -39.63 18.22
CA PHE A 360 2.90 -38.87 18.57
C PHE A 360 2.22 -39.31 19.88
N ASN A 361 2.82 -40.25 20.63
CA ASN A 361 2.26 -40.89 21.82
C ASN A 361 0.85 -41.50 21.60
N ARG A 362 0.57 -41.94 20.36
CA ARG A 362 -0.74 -42.48 19.93
C ARG A 362 -0.59 -43.61 18.92
N GLY A 363 -1.07 -44.81 19.26
CA GLY A 363 -1.05 -45.97 18.35
C GLY A 363 -1.99 -45.82 17.13
N GLN A 364 -3.07 -45.04 17.27
CA GLN A 364 -3.95 -44.61 16.16
C GLN A 364 -4.23 -43.11 16.27
N ILE A 365 -4.38 -42.45 15.11
CA ILE A 365 -4.68 -41.02 15.02
C ILE A 365 -5.73 -40.82 13.93
N ARG A 366 -6.73 -39.96 14.19
CA ARG A 366 -7.75 -39.64 13.19
C ARG A 366 -7.15 -38.82 12.05
N GLU A 367 -7.65 -39.02 10.82
CA GLU A 367 -7.15 -38.28 9.66
C GLU A 367 -7.31 -36.75 9.83
N ASP A 368 -8.36 -36.30 10.51
CA ASP A 368 -8.56 -34.87 10.84
C ASP A 368 -7.76 -34.36 12.05
N GLU A 369 -7.11 -35.23 12.84
CA GLU A 369 -6.24 -34.82 13.96
C GLU A 369 -4.79 -34.59 13.52
N ILE A 370 -4.26 -35.51 12.69
CA ILE A 370 -2.94 -35.41 12.01
C ILE A 370 -2.76 -34.06 11.29
N ILE A 371 -3.89 -33.45 10.93
CA ILE A 371 -4.03 -32.25 10.12
C ILE A 371 -4.30 -30.98 10.95
N LYS A 372 -4.88 -31.11 12.16
CA LYS A 372 -5.17 -29.96 13.04
C LYS A 372 -3.91 -29.41 13.71
N GLN A 373 -2.91 -30.26 13.92
CA GLN A 373 -1.57 -29.83 14.33
C GLN A 373 -0.92 -29.03 13.18
N ASN A 374 -1.02 -27.69 13.26
CA ASN A 374 -0.37 -26.75 12.33
C ASN A 374 1.16 -26.68 12.53
N ASP A 375 1.75 -27.68 13.18
CA ASP A 375 3.16 -27.76 13.59
C ASP A 375 3.93 -28.90 12.91
N LEU A 376 3.43 -29.39 11.77
CA LEU A 376 4.11 -30.35 10.87
C LEU A 376 5.53 -29.92 10.44
N GLY A 377 5.95 -28.68 10.74
CA GLY A 377 7.31 -28.19 10.57
C GLY A 377 8.20 -28.20 11.83
N LYS A 378 7.64 -28.00 13.03
CA LYS A 378 8.45 -27.84 14.26
C LYS A 378 8.99 -29.17 14.77
N ASP A 379 8.09 -30.14 14.99
CA ASP A 379 8.43 -31.41 15.63
C ASP A 379 9.31 -32.31 14.72
N TRP A 380 9.28 -32.06 13.40
CA TRP A 380 10.11 -32.80 12.43
C TRP A 380 11.62 -32.56 12.63
N SER A 381 12.01 -31.42 13.23
CA SER A 381 13.42 -31.11 13.52
C SER A 381 14.08 -32.14 14.46
N GLY A 382 13.33 -32.72 15.39
CA GLY A 382 13.78 -33.79 16.28
C GLY A 382 13.80 -35.20 15.64
N ALA A 383 13.14 -35.39 14.49
CA ALA A 383 12.96 -36.71 13.86
C ALA A 383 14.12 -37.16 12.95
N ASN A 384 15.19 -36.34 12.85
CA ASN A 384 16.31 -36.51 11.90
C ASN A 384 17.09 -37.84 12.00
N GLY A 385 16.93 -38.60 13.09
CA GLY A 385 17.62 -39.89 13.29
C GLY A 385 16.92 -41.14 12.74
N SER A 386 15.62 -41.12 12.43
CA SER A 386 14.84 -42.37 12.27
C SER A 386 14.00 -42.52 11.00
N LEU A 387 13.73 -41.46 10.23
CA LEU A 387 12.96 -41.55 8.98
C LEU A 387 13.80 -41.80 7.73
N ASN A 388 15.13 -41.72 7.82
CA ASN A 388 16.05 -41.87 6.68
C ASN A 388 16.34 -43.32 6.27
N SER A 389 16.00 -44.32 7.09
CA SER A 389 16.30 -45.75 6.82
C SER A 389 15.14 -46.55 6.21
N SER A 390 13.93 -45.97 6.12
CA SER A 390 12.70 -46.71 5.77
C SER A 390 12.17 -46.47 4.35
N LEU A 391 12.88 -45.67 3.54
CA LEU A 391 12.56 -45.39 2.13
C LEU A 391 13.68 -45.78 1.16
N ASP A 392 14.89 -46.03 1.67
CA ASP A 392 16.11 -46.22 0.88
C ASP A 392 16.77 -47.59 1.20
N THR A 393 16.01 -48.69 1.07
CA THR A 393 16.52 -50.08 1.09
C THR A 393 15.98 -50.89 -0.10
N ASN A 394 16.42 -50.54 -1.30
CA ASN A 394 16.16 -51.34 -2.50
C ASN A 394 17.46 -51.52 -3.30
N SER A 395 18.47 -52.05 -2.61
CA SER A 395 19.82 -52.31 -3.11
C SER A 395 20.18 -53.78 -3.00
N ASP A 396 19.37 -54.65 -3.60
CA ASP A 396 19.78 -56.03 -3.84
C ASP A 396 19.34 -56.54 -5.22
N LYS A 397 20.10 -57.50 -5.76
CA LYS A 397 20.22 -57.70 -7.22
C LYS A 397 19.17 -58.67 -7.79
N GLY A 398 18.03 -58.13 -8.24
CA GLY A 398 17.06 -58.84 -9.08
C GLY A 398 17.10 -58.34 -10.54
N ALA A 399 17.69 -59.10 -11.47
CA ALA A 399 17.85 -58.66 -12.85
C ALA A 399 16.58 -58.88 -13.71
N CYS A 400 15.92 -57.79 -14.11
CA CYS A 400 15.06 -57.76 -15.29
C CYS A 400 15.09 -56.35 -15.89
N GLY A 401 15.74 -56.19 -17.04
CA GLY A 401 15.96 -54.87 -17.66
C GLY A 401 14.88 -54.51 -18.66
N PHE A 402 14.31 -53.31 -18.53
CA PHE A 402 13.57 -52.65 -19.62
C PHE A 402 14.01 -51.19 -19.75
N SER A 403 14.67 -50.88 -20.86
CA SER A 403 15.13 -49.54 -21.21
C SER A 403 13.98 -48.69 -21.73
N TYR A 404 13.68 -47.59 -21.02
CA TYR A 404 12.74 -46.58 -21.52
C TYR A 404 13.38 -45.74 -22.63
N HIS A 405 13.15 -46.13 -23.88
CA HIS A 405 13.47 -45.29 -25.03
C HIS A 405 12.59 -44.04 -25.03
N HIS A 406 13.23 -42.86 -25.13
CA HIS A 406 12.54 -41.65 -25.56
C HIS A 406 11.95 -41.85 -26.96
N ARG A 407 10.64 -41.56 -27.12
CA ARG A 407 10.06 -41.22 -28.41
C ARG A 407 9.25 -39.94 -28.27
N ASN A 408 9.60 -38.95 -29.08
CA ASN A 408 8.79 -37.75 -29.28
C ASN A 408 7.54 -38.13 -30.08
N GLY A 409 6.39 -37.53 -29.74
CA GLY A 409 5.14 -37.75 -30.46
C GLY A 409 4.08 -36.75 -30.01
N ILE A 410 3.85 -35.73 -30.82
CA ILE A 410 2.77 -34.76 -30.66
C ILE A 410 1.65 -35.14 -31.64
N PRO A 411 0.45 -35.49 -31.16
CA PRO A 411 -0.77 -35.43 -31.96
C PRO A 411 -1.40 -34.02 -31.88
N SER A 412 -1.94 -33.55 -33.00
CA SER A 412 -2.53 -32.22 -33.16
C SER A 412 -4.03 -32.15 -32.84
N LEU A 413 -4.49 -30.94 -32.52
CA LEU A 413 -5.81 -30.33 -32.86
C LEU A 413 -7.01 -31.26 -33.16
N VAL A 414 -8.10 -31.06 -32.40
CA VAL A 414 -9.47 -31.26 -32.89
C VAL A 414 -10.28 -29.99 -32.55
N HIS A 415 -10.95 -29.42 -33.55
CA HIS A 415 -11.88 -28.29 -33.39
C HIS A 415 -13.25 -28.77 -32.87
N TYR A 416 -13.95 -27.91 -32.14
CA TYR A 416 -15.42 -27.94 -32.08
C TYR A 416 -15.99 -26.51 -32.01
N ASP A 417 -16.93 -26.22 -32.92
CA ASP A 417 -17.57 -24.91 -33.09
C ASP A 417 -18.93 -24.80 -32.37
N LEU A 418 -19.44 -23.56 -32.28
CA LEU A 418 -20.76 -23.26 -31.72
C LEU A 418 -21.92 -23.69 -32.63
N PRO A 419 -23.10 -23.91 -32.03
CA PRO A 419 -24.37 -23.44 -32.61
C PRO A 419 -24.82 -22.09 -32.02
N LYS A 420 -25.35 -21.20 -32.88
CA LYS A 420 -26.14 -20.00 -32.54
C LYS A 420 -27.60 -20.21 -33.00
N LYS A 421 -28.53 -19.36 -32.51
CA LYS A 421 -29.91 -19.01 -32.98
C LYS A 421 -31.00 -19.34 -31.95
N LEU A 422 -32.11 -18.59 -31.78
CA LEU A 422 -32.54 -17.21 -32.15
C LEU A 422 -33.11 -16.56 -30.82
N ALA A 423 -33.45 -15.28 -30.62
CA ALA A 423 -34.07 -14.23 -31.44
C ALA A 423 -35.54 -14.55 -31.84
N GLU A 424 -36.45 -13.60 -32.10
CA GLU A 424 -36.60 -12.17 -31.71
C GLU A 424 -37.81 -12.08 -30.73
N ALA A 425 -38.38 -10.97 -30.23
CA ALA A 425 -38.26 -9.51 -30.42
C ALA A 425 -38.36 -8.81 -29.02
N ASP A 426 -38.88 -7.60 -28.73
CA ASP A 426 -39.50 -6.49 -29.49
C ASP A 426 -39.31 -5.14 -28.74
N ALA A 427 -39.97 -4.04 -29.14
CA ALA A 427 -39.71 -2.68 -28.63
C ALA A 427 -40.94 -1.76 -28.39
N THR A 428 -40.78 -0.74 -27.53
CA THR A 428 -41.48 0.57 -27.64
C THR A 428 -40.80 1.68 -26.81
N ASN A 429 -41.05 2.94 -27.20
CA ASN A 429 -40.58 4.23 -26.66
C ASN A 429 -41.71 5.26 -27.01
N PRO A 430 -41.64 6.62 -26.85
CA PRO A 430 -40.64 7.54 -26.27
C PRO A 430 -41.24 8.73 -25.43
N MET A 431 -40.43 9.79 -25.18
CA MET A 431 -40.75 11.25 -25.24
C MET A 431 -40.69 12.18 -23.99
N LEU A 432 -39.96 13.32 -24.18
CA LEU A 432 -40.18 14.71 -23.68
C LEU A 432 -40.00 15.01 -22.16
N SER A 433 -39.64 16.23 -21.69
CA SER A 433 -39.08 17.47 -22.30
C SER A 433 -38.68 18.55 -21.24
N ASN A 434 -37.74 19.47 -21.58
CA ASN A 434 -37.57 20.91 -21.19
C ASN A 434 -37.81 21.41 -19.73
N GLY A 435 -37.32 22.55 -19.21
CA GLY A 435 -36.44 23.66 -19.66
C GLY A 435 -36.18 24.61 -18.45
N LYS A 436 -35.00 25.26 -18.30
CA LYS A 436 -34.59 26.62 -18.76
C LYS A 436 -35.16 27.84 -17.98
N GLY A 437 -34.26 28.78 -17.64
CA GLY A 437 -34.51 30.17 -17.18
C GLY A 437 -33.96 30.50 -15.78
N ASP A 438 -33.58 31.73 -15.40
CA ASP A 438 -33.10 32.93 -16.15
C ASP A 438 -32.31 33.86 -15.16
N THR A 439 -32.02 35.13 -15.50
CA THR A 439 -30.91 35.94 -14.94
C THR A 439 -31.25 37.09 -13.97
N ASP A 440 -30.19 37.61 -13.32
CA ASP A 440 -29.88 39.04 -13.01
C ASP A 440 -29.98 39.66 -11.59
N SER A 441 -28.89 40.39 -11.29
CA SER A 441 -28.76 41.66 -10.53
C SER A 441 -28.52 41.72 -8.99
N CYS A 442 -27.28 42.17 -8.68
CA CYS A 442 -26.91 43.24 -7.71
C CYS A 442 -27.13 43.09 -6.19
N SER A 443 -26.02 43.12 -5.40
CA SER A 443 -25.80 44.06 -4.28
C SER A 443 -24.48 43.79 -3.52
N GLU A 444 -23.76 44.85 -3.14
CA GLU A 444 -22.46 44.75 -2.42
C GLU A 444 -22.60 44.34 -0.94
N SER A 445 -23.82 44.33 -0.39
CA SER A 445 -24.13 43.86 0.97
C SER A 445 -23.77 42.39 1.22
N ASN A 446 -23.67 41.57 0.17
CA ASN A 446 -23.37 40.13 0.30
C ASN A 446 -21.95 39.83 0.81
N VAL A 447 -20.99 40.77 0.71
CA VAL A 447 -19.59 40.50 1.07
C VAL A 447 -19.41 40.19 2.57
N TYR A 448 -20.13 40.90 3.44
CA TYR A 448 -19.98 40.72 4.89
C TYR A 448 -20.72 39.47 5.43
N GLN A 449 -21.88 39.12 4.86
CA GLN A 449 -22.54 37.85 5.21
C GLN A 449 -21.79 36.64 4.62
N SER A 450 -21.18 36.79 3.44
CA SER A 450 -20.26 35.77 2.91
C SER A 450 -19.10 35.48 3.86
N ILE A 451 -18.63 36.42 4.68
CA ILE A 451 -17.52 36.18 5.62
C ILE A 451 -17.97 35.32 6.81
N GLU A 452 -19.20 35.44 7.30
CA GLU A 452 -19.69 34.55 8.37
C GLU A 452 -19.98 33.13 7.86
N ASP A 453 -20.46 32.98 6.62
CA ASP A 453 -20.66 31.66 6.02
C ASP A 453 -19.35 31.01 5.54
N LEU A 454 -18.34 31.79 5.15
CA LEU A 454 -16.96 31.29 4.95
C LEU A 454 -16.35 30.78 6.27
N LYS A 455 -16.55 31.49 7.39
CA LYS A 455 -16.13 31.03 8.74
C LYS A 455 -16.80 29.73 9.17
N LYS A 456 -18.03 29.44 8.71
CA LYS A 456 -18.72 28.17 9.01
C LYS A 456 -18.20 26.98 8.20
N ASN A 457 -17.48 27.20 7.10
CA ASN A 457 -17.04 26.12 6.22
C ASN A 457 -15.60 26.30 5.73
N THR A 458 -14.66 25.84 6.56
CA THR A 458 -13.23 25.76 6.25
C THR A 458 -12.96 24.95 4.96
N TYR A 459 -13.81 23.96 4.63
CA TYR A 459 -13.64 23.09 3.45
C TYR A 459 -14.08 23.75 2.13
N GLU A 460 -15.20 24.48 2.09
CA GLU A 460 -15.52 25.33 0.94
C GLU A 460 -14.50 26.48 0.82
N THR A 461 -13.97 26.99 1.94
CA THR A 461 -12.87 27.97 1.89
C THR A 461 -11.59 27.36 1.31
N VAL A 462 -11.28 26.08 1.58
CA VAL A 462 -10.21 25.33 0.87
C VAL A 462 -10.51 25.27 -0.63
N LYS A 463 -11.74 24.98 -1.06
CA LYS A 463 -12.10 24.95 -2.50
C LYS A 463 -12.02 26.32 -3.18
N VAL A 464 -12.42 27.39 -2.49
CA VAL A 464 -12.26 28.77 -3.00
C VAL A 464 -10.77 29.13 -3.09
N ILE A 465 -9.96 28.74 -2.10
CA ILE A 465 -8.50 28.89 -2.17
C ILE A 465 -7.91 28.08 -3.34
N GLN A 466 -8.32 26.83 -3.55
CA GLN A 466 -7.90 26.00 -4.70
C GLN A 466 -8.27 26.66 -6.04
N LYS A 467 -9.53 27.10 -6.19
CA LYS A 467 -10.03 27.73 -7.41
C LYS A 467 -9.33 29.06 -7.72
N ASN A 468 -8.98 29.83 -6.70
CA ASN A 468 -8.25 31.08 -6.86
C ASN A 468 -6.76 30.83 -7.13
N VAL A 469 -6.14 29.79 -6.54
CA VAL A 469 -4.78 29.36 -6.93
C VAL A 469 -4.75 28.93 -8.40
N GLU A 470 -5.81 28.29 -8.90
CA GLU A 470 -5.96 28.01 -10.33
C GLU A 470 -6.18 29.26 -11.20
N SER A 471 -6.56 30.43 -10.68
CA SER A 471 -6.61 31.68 -11.45
C SER A 471 -5.32 32.49 -11.36
N ASP A 472 -4.73 32.64 -10.16
CA ASP A 472 -3.47 33.36 -9.94
C ASP A 472 -2.37 32.87 -10.91
N VAL A 473 -2.23 31.55 -11.07
CA VAL A 473 -1.25 30.92 -11.97
C VAL A 473 -1.51 31.24 -13.45
N LYS A 474 -2.78 31.45 -13.85
CA LYS A 474 -3.14 31.78 -15.24
C LYS A 474 -2.95 33.26 -15.57
N GLU A 475 -2.89 34.14 -14.56
CA GLU A 475 -2.55 35.55 -14.75
C GLU A 475 -1.02 35.74 -14.80
N GLU A 476 -0.23 35.04 -13.98
CA GLU A 476 1.24 35.09 -14.06
C GLU A 476 1.81 34.48 -15.37
N ASP A 477 1.18 33.45 -15.95
CA ASP A 477 1.57 32.89 -17.27
C ASP A 477 1.18 33.77 -18.47
N GLY A 478 0.29 34.76 -18.28
CA GLY A 478 -0.29 35.56 -19.37
C GLY A 478 0.68 36.55 -20.05
N ASP A 479 1.56 37.18 -19.26
CA ASP A 479 2.38 38.33 -19.69
C ASP A 479 3.74 37.96 -20.30
N HIS A 480 3.98 36.68 -20.65
CA HIS A 480 5.28 36.26 -21.19
C HIS A 480 5.28 35.40 -22.47
N TYR A 481 4.14 35.21 -23.13
CA TYR A 481 4.03 34.36 -24.33
C TYR A 481 3.39 35.02 -25.57
N ASP A 482 3.62 36.32 -25.77
CA ASP A 482 3.17 37.00 -27.00
C ASP A 482 4.30 37.80 -27.70
N ARG A 483 5.26 37.08 -28.30
CA ARG A 483 6.14 37.50 -29.43
C ARG A 483 7.21 36.44 -29.79
N LEU A 484 6.85 35.41 -30.55
CA LEU A 484 7.77 34.79 -31.53
C LEU A 484 7.00 34.30 -32.76
N ASP A 485 7.49 34.70 -33.94
CA ASP A 485 6.75 34.63 -35.21
C ASP A 485 6.67 33.22 -35.82
N HIS A 486 5.54 32.91 -36.46
CA HIS A 486 5.22 31.63 -37.09
C HIS A 486 5.67 31.57 -38.56
N ASN A 487 6.99 31.57 -38.85
CA ASN A 487 7.46 31.27 -40.21
C ASN A 487 8.92 30.77 -40.33
N ARG A 488 9.12 29.44 -40.36
CA ARG A 488 9.98 28.73 -41.35
C ARG A 488 9.84 27.19 -41.25
N PRO A 489 10.15 26.43 -42.33
CA PRO A 489 9.82 25.02 -42.42
C PRO A 489 10.89 24.08 -41.83
N LYS A 490 10.49 22.83 -41.62
CA LYS A 490 11.35 21.71 -41.21
C LYS A 490 12.43 21.41 -42.26
N THR A 491 13.64 21.11 -41.81
CA THR A 491 14.65 20.35 -42.56
C THR A 491 15.23 19.27 -41.66
N GLU A 492 15.57 18.12 -42.25
CA GLU A 492 16.24 17.01 -41.57
C GLU A 492 17.75 17.24 -41.59
N MET A 493 18.46 16.84 -40.53
CA MET A 493 19.81 16.30 -40.69
C MET A 493 20.21 15.43 -39.49
N SER A 494 20.90 14.34 -39.79
CA SER A 494 21.51 13.44 -38.80
C SER A 494 22.99 13.75 -38.65
N SER A 495 23.53 13.63 -37.43
CA SER A 495 24.79 12.91 -37.19
C SER A 495 25.13 12.77 -35.70
N ASN A 496 25.95 11.76 -35.44
CA ASN A 496 26.65 11.45 -34.19
C ASN A 496 27.26 12.67 -33.47
N TYR A 497 27.44 12.57 -32.15
CA TYR A 497 28.77 12.63 -31.54
C TYR A 497 28.81 11.86 -30.20
N GLN A 498 30.02 11.52 -29.73
CA GLN A 498 30.27 10.58 -28.63
C GLN A 498 30.52 11.25 -27.28
N HIS A 499 30.57 10.44 -26.21
CA HIS A 499 30.98 10.85 -24.87
C HIS A 499 32.32 11.59 -24.81
N VAL A 500 32.39 12.62 -23.98
CA VAL A 500 33.57 12.87 -23.12
C VAL A 500 33.06 13.14 -21.71
N THR A 501 33.70 12.54 -20.70
CA THR A 501 33.45 12.80 -19.28
C THR A 501 34.73 13.30 -18.62
N THR A 502 34.66 14.44 -17.91
CA THR A 502 35.79 14.99 -17.15
C THR A 502 35.35 15.42 -15.75
N THR A 503 35.83 14.71 -14.74
CA THR A 503 35.84 15.15 -13.34
C THR A 503 36.98 16.14 -13.09
N PRO A 504 36.80 17.21 -12.30
CA PRO A 504 37.91 17.99 -11.77
C PRO A 504 38.54 17.26 -10.57
N GLN A 505 39.87 17.28 -10.49
CA GLN A 505 40.65 16.73 -9.38
C GLN A 505 41.42 17.86 -8.68
N ALA A 506 41.58 17.79 -7.36
CA ALA A 506 42.19 18.85 -6.56
C ALA A 506 43.72 18.76 -6.48
N THR A 507 44.39 19.92 -6.41
CA THR A 507 45.80 20.09 -6.01
C THR A 507 45.94 21.30 -5.08
N SER A 508 47.11 21.53 -4.48
CA SER A 508 47.20 22.06 -3.11
C SER A 508 48.22 23.17 -2.84
N SER A 509 47.83 24.13 -1.99
CA SER A 509 48.68 24.87 -1.02
C SER A 509 49.74 25.88 -1.57
N PRO A 510 50.36 26.74 -0.73
CA PRO A 510 49.97 27.19 0.63
C PRO A 510 50.07 28.72 0.90
N ALA A 511 49.62 29.11 2.10
CA ALA A 511 50.13 30.19 2.98
C ALA A 511 50.12 31.68 2.54
N ALA A 512 49.40 32.48 3.34
CA ALA A 512 49.88 33.76 3.90
C ALA A 512 49.09 34.08 5.20
N THR A 513 49.74 34.66 6.20
CA THR A 513 49.11 35.05 7.48
C THR A 513 49.30 36.55 7.71
N THR A 514 48.22 37.26 8.00
CA THR A 514 48.28 38.65 8.50
C THR A 514 47.42 38.77 9.76
N VAL A 515 48.06 39.17 10.86
CA VAL A 515 47.40 39.45 12.15
C VAL A 515 47.04 40.94 12.21
N ILE A 516 45.89 41.27 12.76
CA ILE A 516 45.55 42.63 13.18
C ILE A 516 45.40 42.62 14.70
N THR A 517 46.23 43.39 15.39
CA THR A 517 46.26 43.54 16.85
C THR A 517 45.34 44.67 17.31
N ILE A 518 44.69 44.47 18.47
CA ILE A 518 43.99 45.51 19.22
C ILE A 518 44.85 45.85 20.45
N PRO A 519 45.12 47.13 20.76
CA PRO A 519 45.82 47.50 21.99
C PRO A 519 44.91 47.31 23.21
N GLY A 520 45.44 46.69 24.27
CA GLY A 520 44.72 46.47 25.52
C GLY A 520 44.85 47.62 26.52
N ASN A 521 44.27 47.43 27.71
CA ASN A 521 44.57 48.22 28.91
C ASN A 521 44.47 47.33 30.16
N SER A 522 45.10 47.72 31.27
CA SER A 522 45.48 46.81 32.37
C SER A 522 44.91 47.15 33.76
N THR A 523 44.42 46.14 34.49
CA THR A 523 44.51 45.89 35.95
C THR A 523 43.93 44.48 36.20
N ALA A 524 44.54 43.53 36.93
CA ALA A 524 44.85 43.50 38.37
C ALA A 524 43.59 43.53 39.27
N ALA A 525 43.39 42.67 40.28
CA ALA A 525 44.07 41.42 40.69
C ALA A 525 43.14 40.65 41.68
N GLU A 526 43.47 39.39 42.03
CA GLU A 526 43.05 38.70 43.29
C GLU A 526 41.52 38.50 43.52
N GLU A 527 41.00 37.67 44.44
CA GLU A 527 41.44 36.34 44.94
C GLU A 527 40.19 35.48 45.28
N LEU A 528 40.40 34.30 45.87
CA LEU A 528 39.43 33.32 46.35
C LEU A 528 38.15 33.87 47.06
N THR A 529 36.96 33.50 46.58
CA THR A 529 36.02 32.61 47.33
C THR A 529 34.88 32.08 46.44
#